data_AF-A0A4Q4BD98-F1
#
_entry.id   AF-A0A4Q4BD98-F1
#
_cell.length_a   1.000
_cell.length_b   1.000
_cell.length_c   1.000
_cell.angle_alpha   90.00
_cell.angle_beta   90.00
_cell.angle_gamma   90.00
#
_symmetry.space_group_name_H-M   'P 1'
#
loop_
_entity.id
_entity.type
_entity.pdbx_description
1 polymer ?
#
loop_
_entity_poly.entity_id
_entity_poly.type
_entity_poly.pdbx_seq_one_letter_code
_entity_poly.pdbx_strand_id
1 'polypeptide(L)' 'MNGKAVSSMRTAMTAFNSPHDDGRTTVVLLHLQHAFEMLLKAALFQKGAKVFDKKSGRSIGFEAAIN' A
#
# COMPACT_ATOMS: atom_id res chain seq x y z
N MET A 1 1.07 -9.13 -4.30
CA MET A 1 0.47 -7.85 -3.86
C MET A 1 -0.20 -7.99 -2.50
N ASN A 2 -1.10 -8.97 -2.30
CA ASN A 2 -1.80 -9.20 -1.03
C ASN A 2 -0.89 -9.34 0.21
N GLY A 3 0.19 -10.13 0.16
CA GLY A 3 1.11 -10.25 1.31
C GLY A 3 1.77 -8.93 1.72
N LYS A 4 2.09 -8.06 0.74
CA LYS A 4 2.65 -6.72 1.00
C LYS A 4 1.60 -5.79 1.62
N ALA A 5 0.36 -5.86 1.15
CA ALA A 5 -0.75 -5.11 1.74
C ALA A 5 -0.97 -5.46 3.21
N VAL A 6 -1.07 -6.76 3.53
CA VAL A 6 -1.30 -7.25 4.90
C VAL A 6 -0.13 -6.89 5.82
N SER A 7 1.11 -7.04 5.35
CA SER A 7 2.30 -6.66 6.12
C SER A 7 2.28 -5.16 6.46
N SER A 8 1.99 -4.31 5.47
CA SER A 8 1.92 -2.86 5.64
C SER A 8 0.81 -2.47 6.61
N MET A 9 -0.37 -3.08 6.48
CA MET A 9 -1.49 -2.85 7.39
C MET A 9 -1.13 -3.25 8.83
N ARG A 10 -0.45 -4.38 9.03
CA ARG A 10 0.02 -4.80 10.36
C ARG A 10 1.00 -3.79 10.94
N THR A 11 1.96 -3.29 10.15
CA THR A 11 2.90 -2.25 10.62
C THR A 11 2.17 -0.97 11.01
N ALA A 12 1.19 -0.53 10.22
CA ALA A 12 0.36 0.62 10.57
C ALA A 12 -0.38 0.41 11.90
N MET A 13 -0.98 -0.77 12.11
CA MET A 13 -1.66 -1.10 13.36
C MET A 13 -0.70 -1.19 14.56
N THR A 14 0.51 -1.72 14.36
CA THR A 14 1.54 -1.74 15.41
C THR A 14 1.95 -0.32 15.78
N ALA A 15 2.19 0.56 14.80
CA ALA A 15 2.53 1.95 15.05
C ALA A 15 1.38 2.68 15.76
N PHE A 16 0.14 2.46 15.33
CA PHE A 16 -1.05 3.05 15.95
C PHE A 16 -1.18 2.70 17.44
N ASN A 17 -0.91 1.44 17.79
CA ASN A 17 -0.96 0.95 19.17
C ASN A 17 0.37 1.13 19.94
N SER A 18 1.38 1.77 19.35
CA SER A 18 2.65 2.02 20.01
C SER A 18 2.46 2.99 21.19
N PRO A 19 3.13 2.74 22.33
CA PRO A 19 3.18 3.70 23.43
C PRO A 19 4.08 4.92 23.12
N HIS A 20 4.92 4.83 22.09
CA HIS A 20 5.75 5.93 21.61
C HIS A 20 4.98 6.76 20.58
N ASP A 21 4.90 8.08 20.82
CA ASP A 21 4.17 9.00 19.94
C ASP A 21 5.04 9.60 18.82
N ASP A 22 6.37 9.56 18.98
CA ASP A 22 7.32 10.13 18.03
C ASP A 22 7.16 9.50 16.64
N GLY A 23 6.73 10.33 15.68
CA GLY A 23 6.51 9.91 14.29
C GLY A 23 5.34 8.92 14.10
N ARG A 24 4.55 8.62 15.13
CA ARG A 24 3.48 7.62 15.08
C ARG A 24 2.50 7.87 13.95
N THR A 25 1.94 9.09 13.88
CA THR A 25 0.98 9.48 12.83
C THR A 25 1.58 9.29 11.44
N THR A 26 2.81 9.72 11.24
CA THR A 26 3.52 9.59 9.95
C THR A 26 3.66 8.12 9.54
N VAL A 27 4.11 7.27 10.47
CA VAL A 27 4.28 5.83 10.22
C VAL A 27 2.94 5.16 9.92
N VAL A 28 1.90 5.46 10.70
CA VAL A 28 0.53 4.96 10.47
C VAL A 28 0.05 5.33 9.07
N LEU A 29 0.10 6.61 8.71
CA LEU A 29 -0.42 7.10 7.43
C LEU A 29 0.37 6.55 6.25
N LEU A 30 1.71 6.52 6.34
CA LEU A 30 2.57 6.00 5.27
C LEU A 30 2.28 4.51 4.99
N HIS A 31 2.17 3.70 6.05
CA HIS A 31 1.91 2.28 5.90
C HIS A 31 0.47 1.97 5.49
N LEU A 32 -0.52 2.76 5.91
CA LEU A 32 -1.90 2.64 5.42
C LEU A 32 -2.01 3.01 3.94
N GLN A 33 -1.39 4.11 3.51
CA GLN A 33 -1.34 4.49 2.09
C GLN A 33 -0.72 3.37 1.25
N HIS A 34 0.40 2.81 1.70
CA HIS A 34 1.03 1.69 1.01
C HIS A 34 0.15 0.43 0.99
N ALA A 35 -0.54 0.11 2.10
CA ALA A 35 -1.47 -1.02 2.15
C ALA A 35 -2.61 -0.87 1.14
N PHE A 36 -3.24 0.32 1.07
CA PHE A 36 -4.32 0.59 0.12
C PHE A 36 -3.84 0.56 -1.33
N GLU A 37 -2.66 1.13 -1.63
CA GLU A 37 -2.05 1.02 -2.96
C GLU A 37 -1.90 -0.44 -3.39
N MET A 38 -1.42 -1.30 -2.49
CA MET A 38 -1.24 -2.72 -2.79
C MET A 38 -2.57 -3.46 -2.98
N LEU A 39 -3.62 -3.12 -2.22
CA LEU A 39 -4.95 -3.71 -2.37
C LEU A 39 -5.63 -3.28 -3.67
N LEU A 40 -5.56 -1.99 -4.02
CA LEU A 40 -6.09 -1.48 -5.28
C LEU A 40 -5.42 -2.12 -6.48
N LYS A 41 -4.08 -2.22 -6.47
CA LYS A 41 -3.34 -2.96 -7.50
C LYS A 41 -3.78 -4.43 -7.59
N ALA A 42 -4.00 -5.10 -6.46
CA ALA A 42 -4.47 -6.48 -6.47
C ALA A 42 -5.88 -6.61 -7.07
N ALA A 43 -6.77 -5.65 -6.79
CA ALA A 43 -8.10 -5.60 -7.37
C ALA A 43 -8.08 -5.32 -8.88
N LEU A 44 -7.28 -4.34 -9.33
CA LEU A 44 -7.08 -4.01 -10.74
C LEU A 44 -6.48 -5.19 -11.50
N PHE A 45 -5.48 -5.86 -10.92
CA PHE A 45 -4.89 -7.06 -11.51
C PHE A 45 -5.91 -8.19 -11.70
N GLN A 46 -6.78 -8.43 -10.70
CA GLN A 46 -7.86 -9.42 -10.81
C GLN A 46 -8.88 -9.07 -11.90
N LYS A 47 -9.09 -7.77 -12.15
CA LYS A 47 -9.93 -7.27 -13.25
C LYS A 47 -9.23 -7.31 -14.63
N GLY A 48 -8.00 -7.81 -14.71
CA GLY A 48 -7.23 -7.88 -15.96
C GLY A 48 -6.55 -6.57 -16.38
N ALA A 49 -6.55 -5.54 -15.52
CA ALA A 49 -5.88 -4.28 -15.80
C ALA A 49 -4.35 -4.41 -15.66
N LYS A 50 -3.62 -3.61 -16.44
CA LYS A 50 -2.15 -3.59 -16.41
C LYS A 50 -1.67 -2.73 -15.25
N VAL A 51 -1.25 -3.39 -14.17
CA VAL A 51 -0.70 -2.74 -12.97
C VAL A 51 0.82 -2.62 -12.97
N PHE A 52 1.49 -3.16 -13.99
CA PHE A 52 2.93 -3.07 -14.20
C PHE A 52 3.22 -2.40 -15.54
N ASP A 53 4.09 -1.39 -15.51
CA ASP A 53 4.65 -0.80 -16.70
C ASP A 53 5.80 -1.68 -17.22
N LYS A 54 5.67 -2.16 -18.46
CA LYS A 54 6.63 -3.10 -19.06
C LYS A 54 7.99 -2.46 -19.39
N LYS A 55 8.06 -1.13 -19.52
CA LYS A 55 9.30 -0.43 -19.89
C LYS A 55 10.19 -0.19 -18.67
N SER A 56 9.58 0.20 -17.56
CA SER A 56 10.25 0.53 -16.30
C SER A 56 10.35 -0.67 -15.35
N GLY A 57 9.54 -1.71 -15.55
CA GLY A 57 9.43 -2.85 -14.64
C GLY A 57 8.77 -2.49 -13.30
N ARG A 58 8.25 -1.27 -13.16
CA ARG A 58 7.64 -0.77 -11.92
C ARG A 58 6.12 -0.94 -11.96
N SER A 59 5.53 -1.16 -10.79
CA SER A 59 4.08 -1.10 -10.64
C SER A 59 3.60 0.35 -10.66
N ILE A 60 2.38 0.59 -11.12
CA ILE A 60 1.70 1.91 -11.10
C ILE A 60 1.72 2.55 -9.69
N GLY A 61 1.61 3.86 -9.54
CA GLY A 61 1.49 4.51 -8.22
C GLY A 61 0.08 4.45 -7.64
N PHE A 62 -0.12 4.98 -6.43
CA PHE A 62 -1.44 5.12 -5.81
C PHE A 62 -2.42 5.93 -6.66
N GLU A 63 -2.01 7.10 -7.16
CA GLU A 63 -2.86 7.96 -8.00
C GLU A 63 -3.32 7.23 -9.28
N ALA A 64 -2.43 6.49 -9.92
CA ALA A 64 -2.77 5.69 -11.09
C ALA A 64 -3.62 4.46 -10.77
N ALA A 65 -3.74 4.06 -9.49
CA ALA A 65 -4.57 2.95 -9.07
C ALA A 65 -6.01 3.35 -8.72
N ILE A 66 -6.28 4.66 -8.57
CA ILE A 66 -7.62 5.22 -8.28
C ILE A 66 -8.29 5.88 -9.49
N ASN A 67 -7.57 6.03 -10.61
CA ASN A 67 -8.06 6.56 -11.88
C ASN A 67 -8.14 5.45 -12.93
#